data_AF-A0A093F019-F1
#
_entry.id   AF-A0A093F019-F1
#
_cell.length_a   1.000
_cell.length_b   1.000
_cell.length_c   1.000
_cell.angle_alpha   90.00
_cell.angle_beta   90.00
_cell.angle_gamma   90.00
#
_symmetry.space_group_name_H-M   'P 1'
#
loop_
_entity.id
_entity.type
_entity.pdbx_description
1 polymer ?
#
loop_
_entity_poly.entity_id
_entity_poly.type
_entity_poly.pdbx_seq_one_letter_code
_entity_poly.pdbx_strand_id
1 'polypeptide(L)' 'IHLTFLHEPGSNNLLDAISNCEKIPFHPYLSLKDTLGFILINLPLITL' A
#
# COMPACT_ATOMS: atom_id res chain seq x y z
N ILE A 1 -4.82 -15.24 6.97
CA ILE A 1 -3.51 -15.86 7.27
C ILE A 1 -2.38 -14.99 6.75
N HIS A 2 -2.23 -14.79 5.43
CA HIS A 2 -1.13 -13.97 4.87
C HIS A 2 -1.11 -12.52 5.39
N LEU A 3 -2.20 -11.77 5.27
CA LEU A 3 -2.29 -10.39 5.79
C LEU A 3 -2.13 -10.32 7.31
N THR A 4 -2.61 -11.33 8.03
CA THR A 4 -2.48 -11.42 9.50
C THR A 4 -1.01 -11.53 9.90
N PHE A 5 -0.22 -12.35 9.18
CA PHE A 5 1.22 -12.47 9.40
C PHE A 5 2.01 -11.25 8.93
N LEU A 6 1.51 -10.49 7.94
CA LEU A 6 2.13 -9.24 7.50
C LEU A 6 1.82 -8.08 8.46
N HIS A 7 0.67 -8.12 9.13
CA HIS A 7 0.24 -7.08 10.06
C HIS A 7 1.06 -7.06 11.35
N GLU A 8 1.48 -8.22 11.85
CA GLU A 8 2.29 -8.35 13.08
C GLU A 8 3.65 -7.61 12.99
N PRO A 9 4.52 -7.86 12.00
CA PRO A 9 5.76 -7.09 11.81
C PRO A 9 5.54 -5.75 11.08
N GLY A 10 4.46 -5.61 10.32
CA GLY A 10 4.22 -4.47 9.42
C GLY A 10 4.90 -4.60 8.05
N SER A 11 4.68 -3.61 7.20
CA SER A 11 5.29 -3.55 5.86
C SER A 11 6.76 -3.15 5.92
N ASN A 12 7.56 -3.76 5.05
CA ASN A 12 8.94 -3.33 4.79
C ASN A 12 8.96 -2.03 3.98
N ASN A 13 10.05 -1.27 4.06
CA ASN A 13 10.31 -0.08 3.25
C ASN A 13 11.40 -0.37 2.21
N LEU A 14 11.52 0.49 1.20
CA LEU A 14 12.46 0.32 0.09
C LEU A 14 13.94 0.30 0.52
N LEU A 15 14.24 0.86 1.69
CA LEU A 15 15.61 0.98 2.20
C LEU A 15 15.97 -0.17 3.16
N ASP A 16 15.03 -1.09 3.40
CA ASP A 16 15.11 -2.13 4.43
C ASP A 16 15.58 -1.60 5.81
N ALA A 17 15.34 -0.31 6.06
CA ALA A 17 15.68 0.38 7.29
C ALA A 17 14.53 0.29 8.29
N ILE A 18 14.82 0.51 9.57
CA ILE A 18 13.79 0.45 10.63
C ILE A 18 12.71 1.50 10.36
N SER A 19 11.53 1.06 9.90
CA SER A 19 10.42 1.93 9.49
C SER A 19 9.59 2.49 10.66
N ASN A 20 9.84 2.02 11.89
CA ASN A 20 9.07 2.43 13.08
C ASN A 20 9.14 3.94 13.37
N CYS A 21 10.24 4.61 13.02
CA CYS A 21 10.39 6.06 13.23
C CYS A 21 9.60 6.90 12.21
N GLU A 22 9.21 6.34 11.07
CA GLU A 22 8.64 7.08 9.92
C GLU A 22 7.26 6.55 9.50
N LYS A 23 6.53 5.94 10.43
CA LYS A 23 5.23 5.32 10.12
C LYS A 23 4.16 6.39 9.89
N ILE A 24 3.62 6.43 8.68
CA ILE A 24 2.45 7.24 8.31
C ILE A 24 1.15 6.44 8.46
N PRO A 25 0.01 7.10 8.74
CA PRO A 25 -1.28 6.42 8.81
C PRO A 25 -1.73 5.91 7.43
N PHE A 26 -2.42 4.77 7.41
CA PHE A 26 -2.89 4.15 6.17
C PHE A 26 -3.88 5.06 5.41
N HIS A 27 -4.84 5.64 6.13
CA HIS A 27 -5.75 6.65 5.59
C HIS A 27 -5.27 8.04 6.03
N PRO A 28 -5.19 9.04 5.12
CA PRO A 28 -5.65 9.01 3.73
C PRO A 28 -4.60 8.52 2.71
N TYR A 29 -3.33 8.37 3.11
CA TYR A 29 -2.19 8.27 2.17
C TYR A 29 -2.17 7.01 1.32
N LEU A 30 -2.10 5.83 1.95
CA LEU A 30 -2.06 4.56 1.22
C LEU A 30 -3.40 4.27 0.56
N SER A 31 -4.52 4.62 1.19
CA SER A 31 -5.86 4.44 0.61
C SER A 31 -6.04 5.19 -0.72
N LEU A 32 -5.55 6.44 -0.80
CA LEU A 32 -5.57 7.21 -2.05
C LEU A 32 -4.62 6.62 -3.10
N LYS A 33 -3.40 6.24 -2.69
CA LYS A 33 -2.43 5.58 -3.59
C LYS A 33 -3.02 4.30 -4.21
N ASP A 34 -3.68 3.48 -3.41
CA ASP A 34 -4.29 2.23 -3.86
C ASP A 34 -5.48 2.49 -4.80
N THR A 35 -6.30 3.50 -4.50
CA THR A 35 -7.42 3.91 -5.36
C THR A 35 -6.94 4.40 -6.73
N LEU A 36 -5.87 5.21 -6.76
CA LEU A 36 -5.26 5.64 -8.01
C LEU A 36 -4.71 4.45 -8.80
N GLY A 37 -4.01 3.52 -8.13
CA GLY A 37 -3.52 2.29 -8.74
C GLY A 37 -4.64 1.42 -9.32
N PHE A 38 -5.76 1.30 -8.60
CA PHE A 38 -6.95 0.59 -9.08
C PHE A 38 -7.51 1.24 -10.35
N ILE A 39 -7.64 2.57 -10.39
CA ILE A 39 -8.12 3.29 -11.59
C ILE A 39 -7.17 3.04 -12.77
N LEU A 40 -5.86 3.11 -12.56
CA LEU A 40 -4.87 2.89 -13.63
C LEU A 40 -4.93 1.48 -14.21
N ILE A 41 -5.12 0.45 -13.37
CA ILE A 41 -5.26 -0.94 -13.82
C ILE A 41 -6.57 -1.14 -14.61
N ASN A 42 -7.65 -0.47 -14.20
CA ASN A 42 -8.94 -0.57 -14.89
C ASN A 42 -9.04 0.32 -16.14
N LEU A 43 -8.13 1.27 -16.33
CA LEU A 43 -8.10 2.17 -17.49
C LEU A 43 -8.19 1.42 -18.84
N PRO A 44 -7.33 0.41 -19.14
CA PRO A 44 -7.41 -0.32 -20.41
C PRO A 44 -8.73 -1.09 -20.58
N LEU A 45 -9.34 -1.55 -19.49
CA LEU A 45 -10.61 -2.27 -19.52
C LEU A 45 -11.79 -1.36 -19.89
N ILE A 46 -11.72 -0.08 -19.49
CA ILE A 46 -12.77 0.92 -19.76
C ILE A 46 -12.61 1.56 -21.15
N THR A 47 -11.39 1.62 -21.67
CA THR A 47 -11.09 2.22 -22.99
C THR A 47 -11.19 1.25 -24.17
N LEU A 48 -11.32 -0.05 -23.92
CA LEU A 48 -11.58 -1.09 -24.91
C LEU A 48 -13.07 -1.12 -25.27
#